data_AF-A0A316BZR7-F1
#
_entry.id   AF-A0A316BZR7-F1
#
_cell.length_a   1.000
_cell.length_b   1.000
_cell.length_c   1.000
_cell.angle_alpha   90.00
_cell.angle_beta   90.00
_cell.angle_gamma   90.00
#
_symmetry.space_group_name_H-M   'P 1'
#
loop_
_entity.id
_entity.type
_entity.pdbx_description
1 polymer ?
#
loop_
_entity_poly.entity_id
_entity_poly.type
_entity_poly.pdbx_seq_one_letter_code
_entity_poly.pdbx_strand_id
1 'polypeptide(L)'
;MTATAGHNSGISEKDQRVLFFIHRNEHVRLMEAKKAADAALRNHGKQVKADLGENGMRQIKLYEELRTPEGEAKFKAQCAAEAQAAIWAGLPVNTQADMFSDLAPLDERAFRDGEEAGLRGDTYSNPYDQNSHHGREFERGWKSGQAELFEGIKKKEAEASTDEHISGADPFEDAA
;
A
#
# COMPACT_ATOMS: atom_id res chain seq x y z
N MET A 1 -7.88 -24.52 -14.93
CA MET A 1 -7.29 -25.68 -15.63
C MET A 1 -6.03 -25.21 -16.31
N THR A 2 -4.86 -25.71 -15.93
CA THR A 2 -3.58 -25.36 -16.57
C THR A 2 -3.36 -26.25 -17.78
N ALA A 3 -3.24 -25.67 -18.98
CA ALA A 3 -2.93 -26.43 -20.19
C ALA A 3 -1.48 -26.95 -20.14
N THR A 4 -1.28 -28.24 -20.41
CA THR A 4 0.04 -28.88 -20.47
C THR A 4 0.74 -28.52 -21.78
N ALA A 5 2.06 -28.40 -21.79
CA ALA A 5 2.84 -28.10 -23.00
C ALA A 5 2.52 -29.11 -24.13
N GLY A 6 2.24 -28.61 -25.33
CA GLY A 6 1.92 -29.45 -26.49
C GLY A 6 0.46 -29.92 -26.60
N HIS A 7 -0.47 -29.43 -25.77
CA HIS A 7 -1.89 -29.81 -25.80
C HIS A 7 -2.56 -29.68 -27.18
N ASN A 8 -2.03 -28.80 -28.05
CA ASN A 8 -2.54 -28.54 -29.41
C ASN A 8 -1.60 -29.02 -30.54
N SER A 9 -0.69 -29.96 -30.26
CA SER A 9 0.35 -30.40 -31.22
C SER A 9 -0.17 -31.25 -32.40
N GLY A 10 -1.39 -31.81 -32.32
CA GLY A 10 -1.99 -32.66 -33.36
C GLY A 10 -2.94 -31.95 -34.34
N ILE A 11 -3.03 -30.62 -34.32
CA ILE A 11 -3.98 -29.86 -35.15
C ILE A 11 -3.39 -29.48 -36.51
N SER A 12 -4.26 -29.14 -37.48
CA SER A 12 -3.85 -28.71 -38.82
C SER A 12 -3.06 -27.40 -38.78
N GLU A 13 -2.19 -27.16 -39.77
CA GLU A 13 -1.40 -25.92 -39.88
C GLU A 13 -2.30 -24.66 -39.90
N LYS A 14 -3.47 -24.76 -40.53
CA LYS A 14 -4.48 -23.69 -40.53
C LYS A 14 -4.96 -23.38 -39.12
N ASP A 15 -5.26 -24.40 -38.32
CA ASP A 15 -5.71 -24.23 -36.93
C ASP A 15 -4.58 -23.75 -36.02
N GLN A 16 -3.34 -24.19 -36.25
CA GLN A 16 -2.16 -23.65 -35.57
C GLN A 16 -2.00 -22.15 -35.82
N ARG A 17 -2.19 -21.71 -37.08
CA ARG A 17 -2.15 -20.29 -37.44
C ARG A 17 -3.27 -19.50 -36.76
N VAL A 18 -4.48 -20.04 -36.68
CA VAL A 18 -5.60 -19.39 -35.96
C VAL A 18 -5.28 -19.27 -34.46
N LEU A 19 -4.83 -20.34 -33.81
CA LEU A 19 -4.44 -20.32 -32.40
C LEU A 19 -3.31 -19.32 -32.13
N PHE A 20 -2.31 -19.25 -33.01
CA PHE A 20 -1.24 -18.27 -32.91
C PHE A 20 -1.80 -16.85 -32.86
N PHE A 21 -2.73 -16.49 -33.75
CA PHE A 21 -3.31 -15.14 -33.75
C PHE A 21 -4.22 -14.88 -32.53
N ILE A 22 -4.93 -15.88 -32.02
CA ILE A 22 -5.68 -15.76 -30.75
C ILE A 22 -4.72 -15.40 -29.60
N HIS A 23 -3.65 -16.19 -29.43
CA HIS A 23 -2.67 -15.94 -28.37
C HIS A 23 -1.90 -14.64 -28.57
N ARG A 24 -1.56 -14.29 -29.81
CA ARG A 24 -0.91 -13.01 -30.14
C ARG A 24 -1.79 -11.83 -29.75
N ASN A 25 -3.07 -11.86 -30.12
CA ASN A 25 -3.98 -10.77 -29.81
C ASN A 25 -4.18 -10.61 -28.30
N GLU A 26 -4.33 -11.72 -27.58
CA GLU A 26 -4.40 -11.65 -26.11
C GLU A 26 -3.08 -11.17 -25.49
N HIS A 27 -1.93 -11.61 -26.01
CA HIS A 27 -0.63 -11.12 -25.56
C HIS A 27 -0.47 -9.61 -25.76
N VAL A 28 -0.85 -9.08 -26.93
CA VAL A 28 -0.83 -7.62 -27.19
C VAL A 28 -1.72 -6.89 -26.19
N ARG A 29 -2.96 -7.38 -25.98
CA ARG A 29 -3.90 -6.81 -25.00
C ARG A 29 -3.31 -6.79 -23.58
N LEU A 30 -2.73 -7.90 -23.13
CA LEU A 30 -2.11 -8.00 -21.81
C LEU A 30 -0.88 -7.10 -21.68
N MET A 31 -0.09 -6.94 -22.75
CA MET A 31 1.06 -6.04 -22.76
C MET A 31 0.66 -4.56 -22.69
N GLU A 32 -0.43 -4.18 -23.34
CA GLU A 32 -1.00 -2.83 -23.22
C GLU A 32 -1.52 -2.58 -21.81
N ALA A 33 -2.25 -3.54 -21.23
CA ALA A 33 -2.72 -3.46 -19.84
C ALA A 33 -1.55 -3.35 -18.85
N LYS A 34 -0.48 -4.14 -19.04
CA LYS A 34 0.74 -4.06 -18.23
C LYS A 34 1.37 -2.67 -18.33
N LYS A 35 1.55 -2.13 -19.53
CA LYS A 35 2.12 -0.78 -19.73
C LYS A 35 1.28 0.29 -19.04
N ALA A 36 -0.04 0.20 -19.12
CA ALA A 36 -0.96 1.12 -18.45
C ALA A 36 -0.84 1.01 -16.92
N ALA A 37 -0.79 -0.21 -16.38
CA ALA A 37 -0.62 -0.45 -14.95
C ALA A 37 0.74 0.05 -14.44
N ASP A 38 1.83 -0.20 -15.17
CA ASP A 38 3.17 0.28 -14.83
C ASP A 38 3.24 1.82 -14.84
N ALA A 39 2.57 2.46 -15.80
CA ALA A 39 2.47 3.92 -15.86
C ALA A 39 1.66 4.48 -14.68
N ALA A 40 0.53 3.86 -14.34
CA ALA A 40 -0.29 4.23 -13.19
C ALA A 40 0.51 4.10 -11.88
N LEU A 41 1.22 2.98 -11.68
CA LEU A 41 2.05 2.76 -10.49
C LEU A 41 3.18 3.79 -10.36
N ARG A 42 3.83 4.16 -11.48
CA ARG A 42 4.84 5.22 -11.48
C ARG A 42 4.24 6.58 -11.12
N ASN A 43 3.08 6.93 -11.67
CA ASN A 43 2.41 8.19 -11.38
C ASN A 43 1.93 8.25 -9.92
N HIS A 44 1.37 7.16 -9.42
CA HIS A 44 1.02 7.03 -8.01
C HIS A 44 2.24 7.18 -7.10
N GLY A 45 3.39 6.59 -7.47
CA GLY A 45 4.64 6.77 -6.74
C GLY A 45 5.11 8.24 -6.68
N LYS A 46 4.86 9.03 -7.72
CA LYS A 46 5.11 10.48 -7.70
C LYS A 46 4.16 11.21 -6.75
N GLN A 47 2.89 10.86 -6.76
CA GLN A 47 1.89 11.43 -5.84
C GLN A 47 2.23 11.10 -4.38
N VAL A 48 2.56 9.84 -4.08
CA VAL A 48 3.02 9.42 -2.75
C VAL A 48 4.24 10.22 -2.32
N LYS A 49 5.20 10.47 -3.22
CA LYS A 49 6.37 11.29 -2.90
C LYS A 49 6.01 12.76 -2.63
N ALA A 50 5.03 13.31 -3.33
CA ALA A 50 4.54 14.67 -3.08
C ALA A 50 3.82 14.77 -1.74
N ASP A 51 3.00 13.77 -1.41
CA ASP A 51 2.13 13.77 -0.22
C ASP A 51 2.89 13.37 1.07
N LEU A 52 3.76 12.36 1.00
CA LEU A 52 4.42 11.73 2.16
C LEU A 52 5.95 11.95 2.17
N GLY A 53 6.49 12.69 1.20
CA GLY A 53 7.92 12.97 1.06
C GLY A 53 8.75 11.83 0.46
N GLU A 54 10.07 12.01 0.43
CA GLU A 54 11.03 11.11 -0.26
C GLU A 54 10.91 9.65 0.16
N ASN A 55 10.60 9.40 1.44
CA ASN A 55 10.52 8.05 2.01
C ASN A 55 9.11 7.44 1.99
N GLY A 56 8.08 8.16 1.53
CA GLY A 56 6.68 7.72 1.62
C GLY A 56 6.43 6.35 0.99
N MET A 57 6.92 6.13 -0.24
CA MET A 57 6.77 4.84 -0.92
C MET A 57 7.55 3.71 -0.22
N ARG A 58 8.68 4.03 0.44
CA ARG A 58 9.43 3.05 1.23
C ARG A 58 8.66 2.69 2.51
N GLN A 59 8.03 3.66 3.15
CA GLN A 59 7.20 3.43 4.35
C GLN A 59 6.01 2.54 4.05
N ILE A 60 5.26 2.80 2.97
CA ILE A 60 4.11 1.96 2.57
C ILE A 60 4.54 0.51 2.29
N LYS A 61 5.65 0.32 1.57
CA LYS A 61 6.18 -1.03 1.29
C LYS A 61 6.63 -1.75 2.55
N LEU A 62 7.33 -1.05 3.43
CA LEU A 62 7.77 -1.61 4.71
C LEU A 62 6.58 -1.99 5.58
N TYR A 63 5.54 -1.15 5.62
CA TYR A 63 4.30 -1.45 6.33
C TYR A 63 3.71 -2.79 5.88
N GLU A 64 3.51 -3.00 4.58
CA GLU A 64 2.99 -4.29 4.08
C GLU A 64 3.89 -5.49 4.37
N GLU A 65 5.22 -5.31 4.36
CA GLU A 65 6.17 -6.38 4.71
C GLU A 65 6.04 -6.77 6.20
N LEU A 66 5.97 -5.79 7.09
CA LEU A 66 5.87 -5.98 8.54
C LEU A 66 4.58 -6.63 9.00
N ARG A 67 3.55 -6.70 8.16
CA ARG A 67 2.29 -7.41 8.46
C ARG A 67 2.44 -8.93 8.46
N THR A 68 3.58 -9.44 8.02
CA THR A 68 3.90 -10.86 8.06
C THR A 68 4.93 -11.14 9.15
N PRO A 69 4.82 -12.26 9.90
CA PRO A 69 5.83 -12.64 10.88
C PRO A 69 7.23 -12.79 10.25
N GLU A 70 7.29 -13.26 9.00
CA GLU A 70 8.52 -13.40 8.23
C GLU A 70 9.15 -12.03 7.93
N GLY A 71 8.34 -11.06 7.50
CA GLY A 71 8.80 -9.70 7.23
C GLY A 71 9.22 -8.96 8.49
N GLU A 72 8.51 -9.13 9.60
CA GLU A 72 8.90 -8.59 10.91
C GLU A 72 10.26 -9.11 11.37
N ALA A 73 10.45 -10.44 11.32
CA ALA A 73 11.72 -11.07 11.70
C ALA A 73 12.88 -10.59 10.81
N LYS A 74 12.65 -10.48 9.50
CA LYS A 74 13.63 -9.98 8.54
C LYS A 74 13.99 -8.53 8.79
N PHE A 75 13.02 -7.67 9.07
CA PHE A 75 13.26 -6.26 9.38
C PHE A 75 14.06 -6.09 10.68
N LYS A 76 13.71 -6.83 11.73
CA LYS A 76 14.47 -6.84 12.99
C LYS A 76 15.93 -7.25 12.78
N ALA A 77 16.16 -8.30 11.98
CA ALA A 77 17.51 -8.74 11.62
C ALA A 77 18.27 -7.67 10.82
N GLN A 78 17.61 -7.00 9.87
CA GLN A 78 18.19 -5.90 9.11
C GLN A 78 18.59 -4.73 10.02
N CYS A 79 17.70 -4.28 10.92
CA CYS A 79 18.02 -3.21 11.88
C CYS A 79 19.21 -3.58 12.77
N ALA A 80 19.29 -4.83 13.23
CA ALA A 80 20.43 -5.30 14.02
C ALA A 80 21.75 -5.26 13.23
N ALA A 81 21.73 -5.70 11.97
CA ALA A 81 22.91 -5.66 11.10
C ALA A 81 23.35 -4.22 10.77
N GLU A 82 22.40 -3.33 10.48
CA GLU A 82 22.68 -1.91 10.22
C GLU A 82 23.23 -1.19 11.46
N ALA A 83 22.67 -1.45 12.64
CA ALA A 83 23.19 -0.93 13.90
C ALA A 83 24.63 -1.41 14.17
N GLN A 84 24.92 -2.69 13.90
CA GLN A 84 26.26 -3.25 14.06
C GLN A 84 27.27 -2.58 13.12
N ALA A 85 26.90 -2.35 11.86
CA ALA A 85 27.73 -1.64 10.89
C ALA A 85 27.99 -0.19 11.32
N ALA A 86 26.98 0.51 11.86
CA ALA A 86 27.12 1.86 12.38
C ALA A 86 28.08 1.92 13.59
N ILE A 87 28.02 0.94 14.50
CA ILE A 87 28.99 0.80 15.60
C ILE A 87 30.42 0.64 15.04
N TRP A 88 30.60 -0.22 14.04
CA TRP A 88 31.91 -0.38 13.38
C TRP A 88 32.39 0.88 12.67
N ALA A 89 31.46 1.71 12.18
CA ALA A 89 31.74 3.03 11.62
C ALA A 89 32.00 4.11 12.69
N GLY A 90 31.98 3.76 13.99
CA GLY A 90 32.25 4.68 15.09
C GLY A 90 31.06 5.55 15.50
N LEU A 91 29.85 5.25 15.03
CA LEU A 91 28.64 5.92 15.51
C LEU A 91 28.30 5.41 16.93
N PRO A 92 28.02 6.31 17.90
CA PRO A 92 27.57 5.91 19.22
C PRO A 92 26.11 5.44 19.15
N VAL A 93 25.89 4.19 18.73
CA VAL A 93 24.56 3.59 18.69
C VAL A 93 24.22 3.05 20.08
N ASN A 94 23.42 3.80 20.84
CA ASN A 94 22.79 3.31 22.06
C ASN A 94 21.56 2.48 21.68
N THR A 95 21.76 1.23 21.24
CA THR A 95 20.62 0.34 20.94
C THR A 95 19.94 -0.09 22.24
N GLN A 96 18.65 0.24 22.37
CA GLN A 96 17.80 -0.30 23.43
C GLN A 96 17.39 -1.73 23.03
N ALA A 97 17.71 -2.73 23.85
CA ALA A 97 17.37 -4.13 23.58
C ALA A 97 15.84 -4.38 23.48
N ASP A 98 15.03 -3.43 23.94
CA ASP A 98 13.58 -3.49 24.05
C ASP A 98 12.84 -2.61 23.04
N MET A 99 13.51 -2.14 21.97
CA MET A 99 12.97 -1.14 21.04
C MET A 99 11.69 -1.56 20.30
N PHE A 100 11.42 -2.88 20.20
CA PHE A 100 10.30 -3.42 19.44
C PHE A 100 9.25 -4.14 20.30
N SER A 101 9.38 -4.10 21.62
CA SER A 101 8.38 -4.70 22.50
C SER A 101 7.24 -3.72 22.73
N ASP A 102 6.02 -4.15 22.42
CA ASP A 102 4.83 -3.37 22.79
C ASP A 102 4.52 -3.58 24.28
N LEU A 103 4.88 -2.59 25.09
CA LEU A 103 4.61 -2.55 26.53
C LEU A 103 3.24 -1.94 26.86
N ALA A 104 2.44 -1.55 25.86
CA ALA A 104 1.14 -0.94 26.11
C ALA A 104 0.17 -1.93 26.76
N PRO A 105 -0.69 -1.44 27.70
CA PRO A 105 -1.82 -2.19 28.23
C PRO A 105 -2.69 -2.78 27.12
N LEU A 106 -3.34 -3.91 27.39
CA LEU A 106 -4.13 -4.64 26.40
C LEU A 106 -5.27 -3.80 25.81
N ASP A 107 -5.89 -2.93 26.62
CA ASP A 107 -6.94 -2.00 26.16
C ASP A 107 -6.42 -0.98 25.13
N GLU A 108 -5.28 -0.36 25.41
CA GLU A 108 -4.66 0.61 24.50
C GLU A 108 -4.20 -0.06 23.20
N ARG A 109 -3.70 -1.29 23.30
CA ARG A 109 -3.33 -2.10 22.15
C ARG A 109 -4.56 -2.44 21.30
N ALA A 110 -5.64 -2.89 21.94
CA ALA A 110 -6.88 -3.20 21.25
C ALA A 110 -7.47 -1.97 20.53
N PHE A 111 -7.43 -0.79 21.15
CA PHE A 111 -7.83 0.46 20.49
C PHE A 111 -6.98 0.75 19.25
N ARG A 112 -5.65 0.69 19.38
CA ARG A 112 -4.70 0.96 18.28
C ARG A 112 -4.88 -0.01 17.11
N ASP A 113 -5.02 -1.30 17.41
CA ASP A 113 -5.24 -2.35 16.40
C ASP A 113 -6.57 -2.10 15.66
N GLY A 114 -7.59 -1.65 16.39
CA GLY A 114 -8.86 -1.23 15.83
C GLY A 114 -8.72 -0.03 14.91
N GLU A 115 -8.08 1.04 15.39
CA GLU A 115 -7.84 2.28 14.64
C GLU A 115 -7.09 2.03 13.33
N GLU A 116 -6.03 1.23 13.38
CA GLU A 116 -5.27 0.83 12.20
C GLU A 116 -6.14 0.02 11.21
N ALA A 117 -6.94 -0.94 11.71
CA ALA A 117 -7.88 -1.68 10.86
C ALA A 117 -8.93 -0.76 10.21
N GLY A 118 -9.37 0.27 10.95
CA GLY A 118 -10.24 1.33 10.43
C GLY A 118 -9.59 2.13 9.31
N LEU A 119 -8.37 2.63 9.53
CA LEU A 119 -7.60 3.41 8.55
C LEU A 119 -7.25 2.60 7.29
N ARG A 120 -7.08 1.28 7.41
CA ARG A 120 -6.83 0.38 6.28
C ARG A 120 -8.07 0.16 5.40
N GLY A 121 -9.27 0.47 5.89
CA GLY A 121 -10.50 0.23 5.16
C GLY A 121 -11.04 -1.19 5.29
N ASP A 122 -10.58 -1.96 6.28
CA ASP A 122 -11.02 -3.34 6.48
C ASP A 122 -12.50 -3.41 6.92
N THR A 123 -13.19 -4.47 6.49
CA THR A 123 -14.45 -4.88 7.09
C THR A 123 -14.24 -5.15 8.59
N TYR A 124 -15.15 -4.64 9.42
CA TYR A 124 -15.08 -4.84 10.87
C TYR A 124 -14.97 -6.33 11.23
N SER A 125 -13.85 -6.70 11.85
CA SER A 125 -13.56 -8.04 12.34
C SER A 125 -12.78 -7.93 13.64
N ASN A 126 -13.47 -8.10 14.76
CA ASN A 126 -12.89 -7.99 16.09
C ASN A 126 -12.15 -9.28 16.47
N PRO A 127 -10.83 -9.25 16.73
CA PRO A 127 -10.07 -10.42 17.16
C PRO A 127 -10.29 -10.74 18.66
N TYR A 128 -10.88 -9.83 19.42
CA TYR A 128 -11.23 -10.00 20.82
C TYR A 128 -12.70 -10.41 20.98
N ASP A 129 -13.07 -10.88 22.18
CA ASP A 129 -14.48 -11.07 22.51
C ASP A 129 -15.20 -9.71 22.47
N GLN A 130 -16.21 -9.60 21.62
CA GLN A 130 -16.97 -8.36 21.39
C GLN A 130 -17.61 -7.79 22.67
N ASN A 131 -17.95 -8.65 23.63
CA ASN A 131 -18.56 -8.21 24.89
C ASN A 131 -17.52 -7.84 25.97
N SER A 132 -16.23 -8.09 25.72
CA SER A 132 -15.15 -7.72 26.63
C SER A 132 -14.83 -6.23 26.56
N HIS A 133 -14.08 -5.72 27.55
CA HIS A 133 -13.61 -4.33 27.52
C HIS A 133 -12.71 -4.07 26.31
N HIS A 134 -11.74 -4.96 26.05
CA HIS A 134 -10.83 -4.89 24.91
C HIS A 134 -11.57 -4.94 23.56
N GLY A 135 -12.61 -5.77 23.44
CA GLY A 135 -13.44 -5.83 22.25
C GLY A 135 -14.15 -4.51 21.96
N ARG A 136 -14.65 -3.82 22.99
CA ARG A 136 -15.25 -2.48 22.83
C ARG A 136 -14.22 -1.41 22.45
N GLU A 137 -13.01 -1.45 23.02
CA GLU A 137 -11.95 -0.52 22.64
C GLU A 137 -11.49 -0.72 21.20
N PHE A 138 -11.38 -1.98 20.73
CA PHE A 138 -11.11 -2.27 19.32
C PHE A 138 -12.21 -1.71 18.40
N GLU A 139 -13.48 -1.90 18.75
CA GLU A 139 -14.60 -1.34 17.98
C GLU A 139 -14.54 0.19 17.91
N ARG A 140 -14.22 0.83 19.03
CA ARG A 140 -14.06 2.28 19.12
C ARG A 140 -12.93 2.77 18.23
N GLY A 141 -11.77 2.10 18.28
CA GLY A 141 -10.64 2.38 17.40
C GLY A 141 -11.03 2.28 15.94
N TRP A 142 -11.65 1.16 15.53
CA TRP A 142 -12.06 0.95 14.14
C TRP A 142 -13.00 2.03 13.60
N LYS A 143 -13.96 2.47 14.40
CA LYS A 143 -14.85 3.59 14.03
C LYS A 143 -14.09 4.91 13.91
N SER A 144 -13.13 5.18 14.80
CA SER A 144 -12.28 6.37 14.75
C SER A 144 -11.46 6.39 13.45
N GLY A 145 -10.73 5.30 13.18
CA GLY A 145 -9.90 5.18 11.99
C GLY A 145 -10.69 5.29 10.69
N GLN A 146 -11.90 4.71 10.63
CA GLN A 146 -12.81 4.90 9.49
C GLN A 146 -13.21 6.37 9.30
N ALA A 147 -13.63 7.04 10.38
CA ALA A 147 -14.02 8.45 10.31
C ALA A 147 -12.86 9.33 9.82
N GLU A 148 -11.66 9.13 10.36
CA GLU A 148 -10.45 9.86 9.97
C GLU A 148 -10.08 9.60 8.51
N LEU A 149 -10.16 8.35 8.04
CA LEU A 149 -9.93 8.00 6.64
C LEU A 149 -10.92 8.73 5.71
N PHE A 150 -12.22 8.70 6.04
CA PHE A 150 -13.24 9.39 5.25
C PHE A 150 -13.04 10.91 5.24
N GLU A 151 -12.66 11.51 6.37
CA GLU A 151 -12.35 12.94 6.43
C GLU A 151 -11.11 13.30 5.62
N GLY A 152 -10.05 12.48 5.69
CA GLY A 152 -8.83 12.65 4.92
C GLY A 152 -9.08 12.59 3.41
N ILE A 153 -9.89 11.64 2.95
CA ILE A 153 -10.31 11.53 1.54
C ILE A 153 -11.05 12.79 1.09
N LYS A 154 -12.05 13.24 1.87
CA LYS A 154 -12.81 14.46 1.55
C LYS A 154 -11.94 15.70 1.43
N LYS A 155 -10.96 15.86 2.32
CA LYS A 155 -10.01 16.99 2.26
C LYS A 155 -9.16 16.92 1.00
N LYS A 156 -8.64 15.74 0.66
CA LYS A 156 -7.84 15.54 -0.55
C LYS A 156 -8.64 15.82 -1.83
N GLU A 157 -9.90 15.39 -1.88
CA GLU A 157 -10.81 15.70 -2.99
C GLU A 157 -11.11 17.20 -3.11
N ALA A 158 -11.30 17.88 -1.98
CA ALA A 158 -11.51 19.33 -1.95
C ALA A 158 -10.28 20.09 -2.45
N GLU A 159 -9.08 19.74 -1.98
CA GLU A 159 -7.81 20.36 -2.42
C GLU A 159 -7.57 20.18 -3.93
N ALA A 160 -7.84 18.97 -4.45
CA ALA A 160 -7.76 18.71 -5.89
C ALA A 160 -8.75 19.58 -6.70
N SER A 161 -9.97 19.78 -6.20
CA SER A 161 -10.97 20.62 -6.87
C SER A 161 -10.64 22.12 -6.87
N THR A 162 -9.94 22.62 -5.85
CA THR A 162 -9.48 24.02 -5.80
C THR A 162 -8.29 24.31 -6.72
N ASP A 163 -7.40 23.34 -6.93
CA ASP A 163 -6.24 23.47 -7.82
C ASP A 163 -6.68 23.58 -9.30
N GLU A 164 -7.73 22.83 -9.70
CA GLU A 164 -8.32 22.92 -11.04
C GLU A 164 -9.02 24.27 -11.33
N HIS A 165 -9.43 25.02 -10.30
CA HIS A 165 -10.14 26.30 -10.48
C HIS A 165 -9.21 27.51 -10.68
N ILE A 166 -7.92 27.39 -10.34
CA ILE A 166 -6.93 28.49 -10.45
C ILE A 166 -6.25 28.52 -11.82
N SER A 167 -6.33 27.45 -12.62
CA SER A 167 -5.77 27.44 -13.99
C SER A 167 -6.63 28.15 -15.06
N GLY A 168 -7.71 28.82 -14.64
CA GLY A 168 -8.68 29.49 -15.53
C GLY A 168 -8.50 31.00 -15.66
N ALA A 169 -7.28 31.55 -15.53
CA ALA A 169 -7.02 32.95 -15.83
C ALA A 169 -7.23 33.20 -17.34
N ASP A 170 -8.36 33.83 -17.67
CA ASP A 170 -8.76 34.24 -19.01
C ASP A 170 -7.73 35.24 -19.58
N PRO A 171 -6.99 34.92 -20.66
CA PRO A 171 -5.95 35.79 -21.21
C PRO A 171 -6.48 36.96 -22.05
N PHE A 172 -7.77 37.31 -21.96
CA PHE A 172 -8.39 38.36 -22.79
C PHE A 172 -8.97 39.56 -22.02
N GLU A 173 -8.71 39.73 -20.72
CA GLU A 173 -9.00 41.00 -20.02
C GLU A 173 -7.79 41.95 -20.10
N ASP A 174 -7.47 42.46 -21.28
CA ASP A 174 -6.74 43.74 -21.45
C ASP A 174 -6.86 44.21 -22.91
N ALA A 175 -8.08 44.59 -23.29
CA ALA A 175 -8.34 45.40 -24.48
C ALA A 175 -9.62 46.22 -24.28
N ALA A 176 -9.51 47.32 -23.54
CA ALA A 176 -10.48 48.42 -23.52
C ALA A 176 -9.76 49.76 -23.45
#